data_AF-A0A659SGN3-F1
#
_entry.id   AF-A0A659SGN3-F1
#
_cell.length_a   1.000
_cell.length_b   1.000
_cell.length_c   1.000
_cell.angle_alpha   90.00
_cell.angle_beta   90.00
_cell.angle_gamma   90.00
#
_symmetry.space_group_name_H-M   'P 1'
#
loop_
_entity.id
_entity.type
_entity.pdbx_description
1 polymer ?
#
loop_
_entity_poly.entity_id
_entity_poly.type
_entity_poly.pdbx_seq_one_letter_code
_entity_poly.pdbx_strand_id
1 'polypeptide(L)' 'MKFLKRGVALALLAAFALTTQPAQAYEKDKTYKITILHTNDHHGHFWRSEYGEYGLAAQKTLVD' A
#
# COMPACT_ATOMS: atom_id res chain seq x y z
N MET A 1 40.79 13.70 -11.97
CA MET A 1 40.05 12.41 -12.10
C MET A 1 39.75 11.73 -10.77
N LYS A 2 40.67 11.66 -9.78
CA LYS A 2 40.41 10.97 -8.48
C LYS A 2 39.27 11.61 -7.66
N PHE A 3 39.18 12.93 -7.61
CA PHE A 3 38.14 13.65 -6.86
C PHE A 3 36.74 13.50 -7.49
N LEU A 4 36.65 13.53 -8.82
CA LEU A 4 35.40 13.29 -9.55
C LEU A 4 34.88 11.86 -9.33
N LYS A 5 35.77 10.85 -9.33
CA LYS A 5 35.41 9.46 -9.04
C LYS A 5 34.88 9.28 -7.60
N ARG A 6 35.44 10.00 -6.62
CA ARG A 6 34.97 9.97 -5.22
C ARG A 6 33.59 10.63 -5.06
N GLY A 7 33.37 11.77 -5.72
CA GLY A 7 32.06 12.45 -5.71
C GLY A 7 30.95 11.60 -6.33
N VAL A 8 31.24 10.94 -7.46
CA VAL A 8 30.30 10.00 -8.09
C VAL A 8 30.03 8.78 -7.20
N ALA A 9 31.05 8.21 -6.56
CA ALA A 9 30.87 7.09 -5.64
C ALA A 9 30.01 7.46 -4.42
N LEU A 10 30.20 8.65 -3.84
CA LEU A 10 29.38 9.16 -2.74
C LEU A 10 27.93 9.40 -3.17
N ALA A 11 27.70 9.96 -4.36
CA ALA A 11 26.37 10.16 -4.90
C ALA A 11 25.64 8.84 -5.15
N LEU A 12 26.33 7.82 -5.67
CA LEU A 12 25.79 6.48 -5.87
C LEU A 12 25.44 5.80 -4.54
N LEU A 13 26.29 5.92 -3.51
CA LEU A 13 25.97 5.39 -2.18
C LEU A 13 24.75 6.06 -1.56
N ALA A 14 24.64 7.39 -1.67
CA ALA A 14 23.51 8.14 -1.14
C ALA A 14 22.20 7.77 -1.86
N ALA A 15 22.24 7.62 -3.19
CA ALA A 15 21.09 7.17 -3.97
C ALA A 15 20.66 5.74 -3.59
N PHE A 16 21.60 4.84 -3.31
CA PHE A 16 21.30 3.47 -2.91
C PHE A 16 20.69 3.39 -1.51
N ALA A 17 21.14 4.23 -0.56
CA ALA A 17 20.58 4.28 0.79
C ALA A 17 19.14 4.84 0.82
N LEU A 18 18.76 5.68 -0.15
CA LEU A 18 17.41 6.23 -0.28
C LEU A 18 16.40 5.24 -0.85
N THR A 19 16.85 4.14 -1.48
CA THR A 19 15.97 3.13 -2.11
C THR A 19 15.86 1.83 -1.32
N THR A 20 16.63 1.66 -0.24
CA THR A 20 16.48 0.50 0.64
C THR A 20 15.24 0.66 1.52
N GLN A 21 14.07 0.37 0.97
CA GLN A 21 12.90 0.06 1.79
C GLN A 21 13.12 -1.32 2.42
N PRO A 22 12.86 -1.50 3.72
CA PRO A 22 12.88 -2.83 4.32
C PRO A 22 11.88 -3.70 3.57
N ALA A 23 12.35 -4.83 3.04
CA ALA A 23 11.46 -5.83 2.49
C ALA A 23 10.45 -6.22 3.60
N GLN A 24 9.16 -6.14 3.32
CA GLN A 24 8.11 -6.63 4.21
C GLN A 24 8.19 -8.16 4.25
N ALA A 25 9.15 -8.68 5.02
CA ALA A 25 9.36 -10.11 5.20
C ALA A 25 8.49 -10.61 6.36
N TYR A 26 8.12 -11.89 6.27
CA TYR A 26 7.54 -12.61 7.39
C TYR A 26 8.55 -12.64 8.55
N GLU A 27 8.07 -12.31 9.75
CA GLU A 27 8.83 -12.42 10.99
C GLU A 27 8.35 -13.65 11.75
N LYS A 28 9.29 -14.54 12.07
CA LYS A 28 9.00 -15.72 12.87
C LYS A 28 8.43 -15.30 14.23
N ASP A 29 7.41 -16.02 14.69
CA ASP A 29 6.76 -15.86 16.00
C ASP A 29 6.05 -14.51 16.22
N LYS A 30 5.97 -13.65 15.19
CA LYS A 30 5.15 -12.45 15.22
C LYS A 30 3.67 -12.81 14.99
N THR A 31 2.82 -12.40 15.92
CA THR A 31 1.37 -12.49 15.74
C THR A 31 0.88 -11.29 14.94
N TYR A 32 0.31 -11.54 13.77
CA TYR A 32 -0.25 -10.51 12.90
C TYR A 32 -1.75 -10.40 13.10
N LYS A 33 -2.26 -9.16 13.12
CA LYS A 33 -3.71 -8.89 13.09
C LYS A 33 -4.09 -8.57 11.65
N ILE A 34 -4.94 -9.41 11.07
CA ILE A 34 -5.38 -9.29 9.69
C ILE A 34 -6.91 -9.18 9.71
N THR A 35 -7.43 -8.12 9.11
CA THR A 35 -8.87 -7.96 8.85
C THR A 35 -9.10 -8.25 7.38
N ILE A 36 -9.92 -9.25 7.07
CA ILE A 36 -10.30 -9.59 5.70
C ILE A 36 -11.69 -9.02 5.44
N LEU A 37 -11.77 -8.07 4.52
CA LEU A 37 -13.05 -7.54 4.02
C LEU A 37 -13.35 -8.19 2.66
N HIS A 38 -14.58 -8.65 2.46
CA HIS A 38 -15.02 -9.17 1.17
C HIS A 38 -16.49 -8.84 0.91
N THR A 39 -16.84 -8.69 -0.36
CA THR A 39 -18.22 -8.68 -0.85
C THR A 39 -18.28 -9.55 -2.11
N ASN A 40 -19.43 -10.11 -2.42
CA ASN A 40 -19.69 -10.86 -3.65
C ASN A 40 -20.97 -10.32 -4.32
N ASP A 41 -21.19 -10.74 -5.58
CA ASP A 41 -22.45 -10.52 -6.28
C ASP A 41 -22.88 -9.04 -6.36
N HIS A 42 -21.91 -8.15 -6.63
CA HIS A 42 -22.18 -6.72 -6.71
C HIS A 42 -23.16 -6.34 -7.82
N HIS A 43 -23.22 -7.10 -8.94
CA HIS A 43 -24.20 -7.01 -10.02
C HIS A 43 -24.66 -5.59 -10.42
N GLY A 44 -23.74 -4.64 -10.45
CA GLY A 44 -24.03 -3.26 -10.87
C GLY A 44 -24.66 -2.35 -9.82
N HIS A 45 -24.74 -2.75 -8.54
CA HIS A 45 -25.26 -1.94 -7.44
C HIS A 45 -24.28 -0.84 -6.98
N PHE A 46 -23.70 -0.10 -7.93
CA PHE A 46 -22.74 0.95 -7.60
C PHE A 46 -23.40 2.17 -6.94
N TRP A 47 -24.68 2.42 -7.25
CA TRP A 47 -25.50 3.47 -6.66
C TRP A 47 -26.38 2.93 -5.53
N ARG A 48 -26.86 3.83 -4.66
CA ARG A 48 -27.80 3.49 -3.60
C ARG A 48 -29.18 3.09 -4.15
N SER A 49 -29.93 2.27 -3.41
CA SER A 49 -31.34 1.99 -3.71
C SER A 49 -32.21 3.24 -3.63
N GLU A 50 -33.47 3.13 -4.08
CA GLU A 50 -34.49 4.17 -3.85
C GLU A 50 -34.78 4.40 -2.36
N TYR A 51 -34.56 3.39 -1.51
CA TYR A 51 -34.67 3.49 -0.05
C TYR A 51 -33.39 4.02 0.62
N GLY A 52 -32.35 4.33 -0.17
CA GLY A 52 -31.08 4.87 0.33
C GLY A 52 -30.12 3.80 0.87
N GLU A 53 -30.31 2.54 0.53
CA GLU A 53 -29.46 1.44 0.98
C GLU A 53 -28.22 1.28 0.09
N TYR A 54 -27.16 0.66 0.63
CA TYR A 54 -25.93 0.28 -0.08
C TYR A 54 -25.29 1.41 -0.92
N GLY A 55 -24.57 1.04 -1.99
CA GLY A 55 -23.84 1.93 -2.88
C GLY A 55 -22.36 2.06 -2.51
N LEU A 56 -21.50 2.18 -3.54
CA LEU A 56 -20.05 2.20 -3.35
C LEU A 56 -19.56 3.44 -2.60
N ALA A 57 -20.33 4.54 -2.61
CA ALA A 57 -20.00 5.73 -1.81
C ALA A 57 -20.07 5.43 -0.29
N ALA A 58 -21.12 4.76 0.17
CA ALA A 58 -21.24 4.35 1.57
C ALA A 58 -20.24 3.23 1.91
N GLN A 59 -20.03 2.28 1.00
CA GLN A 59 -19.01 1.24 1.18
C GLN A 59 -17.61 1.84 1.33
N LYS A 60 -17.26 2.86 0.53
CA LYS A 60 -15.98 3.57 0.63
C LYS A 60 -15.82 4.22 2.00
N THR A 61 -16.84 4.91 2.51
CA THR A 61 -16.81 5.49 3.86
C THR A 61 -16.63 4.44 4.96
N LEU A 62 -17.16 3.22 4.77
CA LEU A 62 -16.97 2.13 5.73
C LEU A 62 -15.58 1.50 5.66
N VAL A 63 -14.98 1.44 4.47
CA VAL A 63 -13.71 0.74 4.22
C VAL A 63 -12.48 1.62 4.47
N ASP A 64 -12.62 2.94 4.33
CA ASP A 64 -11.57 3.91 4.65
C ASP A 64 -11.31 4.05 6.15
#